data_AF-A0A327Z2B5-F1
#
_entry.id   AF-A0A327Z2B5-F1
#
_cell.length_a   1.000
_cell.length_b   1.000
_cell.length_c   1.000
_cell.angle_alpha   90.00
_cell.angle_beta   90.00
_cell.angle_gamma   90.00
#
_symmetry.space_group_name_H-M   'P 1'
#
loop_
_entity.id
_entity.type
_entity.pdbx_description
1 polymer ?
#
loop_
_entity_poly.entity_id
_entity_poly.type
_entity_poly.pdbx_seq_one_letter_code
_entity_poly.pdbx_strand_id
1 'polypeptide(L)'
;MTAALTVSISGVSYAVFNPEKLKGDVQVVADRATCRTVDTAIVGYEAVTGVQPTTIGELREWVRGDISAYSIKNGMAFGPGC
;
A
#
# COMPACT_ATOMS: atom_id res chain seq x y z
N MET A 1 7.56 24.89 -25.08
CA MET A 1 8.87 24.19 -25.11
C MET A 1 8.62 22.79 -24.59
N THR A 2 8.76 21.78 -25.44
CA THR A 2 8.37 20.39 -25.15
C THR A 2 9.65 19.57 -25.12
N ALA A 3 10.08 19.12 -23.94
CA ALA A 3 11.25 18.27 -23.81
C ALA A 3 10.85 16.82 -24.12
N ALA A 4 11.19 16.35 -25.32
CA ALA A 4 11.13 14.94 -25.67
C ALA A 4 12.28 14.22 -24.96
N LEU A 5 11.97 13.43 -23.93
CA LEU A 5 12.91 12.48 -23.33
C LEU A 5 12.98 11.25 -24.24
N THR A 6 13.91 11.27 -25.21
CA THR A 6 14.32 10.07 -25.93
C THR A 6 15.06 9.16 -24.97
N VAL A 7 14.33 8.25 -24.32
CA VAL A 7 14.93 7.17 -23.53
C VAL A 7 15.52 6.17 -24.51
N SER A 8 16.82 6.29 -24.75
CA SER A 8 17.61 5.31 -25.50
C SER A 8 17.61 3.98 -24.73
N ILE A 9 16.65 3.11 -25.05
CA ILE A 9 16.59 1.74 -24.54
C ILE A 9 17.69 0.95 -25.27
N SER A 10 18.93 1.06 -24.80
CA SER A 10 20.02 0.19 -25.23
C SER A 10 19.62 -1.25 -24.90
N GLY A 11 19.36 -2.02 -25.95
CA GLY A 11 18.65 -3.31 -25.99
C GLY A 11 19.30 -4.50 -25.30
N VAL A 12 19.82 -4.33 -24.08
CA VAL A 12 20.41 -5.41 -23.26
C VAL A 12 19.49 -5.82 -22.10
N SER A 13 18.55 -4.96 -21.69
CA SER A 13 17.71 -5.20 -20.51
C SER A 13 16.46 -6.06 -20.75
N TYR A 14 16.06 -6.29 -22.00
CA TYR A 14 14.85 -7.09 -22.29
C TYR A 14 15.06 -8.59 -22.10
N ALA A 15 16.29 -9.11 -22.16
CA ALA A 15 16.55 -10.54 -21.95
C ALA A 15 16.56 -10.95 -20.46
N VAL A 16 16.63 -9.97 -19.54
CA VAL A 16 16.63 -10.17 -18.08
C VAL A 16 15.43 -9.44 -17.44
N PHE A 17 14.43 -9.06 -18.23
CA PHE A 17 13.17 -8.59 -17.69
C PHE A 17 12.39 -9.82 -17.23
N ASN A 18 12.42 -10.10 -15.93
CA ASN A 18 11.60 -11.14 -15.33
C ASN A 18 10.31 -10.48 -14.81
N PRO A 19 9.27 -10.32 -15.65
CA PRO A 19 8.07 -9.56 -15.32
C PRO A 19 7.35 -10.12 -14.08
N GLU A 20 7.52 -11.41 -13.81
CA GLU A 20 7.00 -12.06 -12.60
C GLU A 20 7.67 -11.53 -11.33
N LYS A 21 8.99 -11.32 -11.33
CA LYS A 21 9.70 -10.71 -10.20
C LYS A 21 9.28 -9.25 -9.99
N LEU A 22 9.18 -8.48 -11.07
CA LEU A 22 8.71 -7.08 -10.99
C LEU A 22 7.27 -6.97 -10.46
N LYS A 23 6.37 -7.85 -10.90
CA LYS A 23 5.01 -7.91 -10.35
C LYS A 23 5.01 -8.23 -8.87
N GLY A 24 5.80 -9.21 -8.44
CA GLY A 24 5.95 -9.58 -7.03
C GLY A 24 6.49 -8.42 -6.18
N ASP A 25 7.55 -7.76 -6.64
CA ASP A 25 8.14 -6.62 -5.91
C ASP A 25 7.17 -5.43 -5.82
N VAL A 26 6.44 -5.14 -6.90
CA VAL A 26 5.43 -4.08 -6.91
C VAL A 26 4.27 -4.42 -5.98
N GLN A 27 3.81 -5.67 -5.94
CA GLN A 27 2.79 -6.12 -5.00
C GLN A 27 3.24 -5.97 -3.54
N VAL A 28 4.47 -6.41 -3.21
CA VAL A 28 5.01 -6.28 -1.86
C VAL A 28 5.11 -4.81 -1.42
N VAL A 29 5.51 -3.91 -2.32
CA VAL A 29 5.56 -2.48 -2.03
C VAL A 29 4.16 -1.90 -1.85
N ALA A 30 3.20 -2.29 -2.69
CA ALA A 30 1.81 -1.87 -2.58
C ALA A 30 1.15 -2.35 -1.27
N ASP A 31 1.39 -3.59 -0.88
CA ASP A 31 0.90 -4.19 0.36
C ASP A 31 1.46 -3.44 1.58
N ARG A 32 2.78 -3.19 1.61
CA ARG A 32 3.41 -2.40 2.69
C ARG A 32 2.88 -0.96 2.76
N ALA A 33 2.66 -0.32 1.60
CA ALA A 33 2.10 1.03 1.55
C ALA A 33 0.67 1.05 2.09
N THR A 34 -0.12 0.04 1.75
CA THR A 34 -1.51 -0.10 2.23
C THR A 34 -1.53 -0.38 3.73
N CYS A 35 -0.68 -1.27 4.23
CA CYS A 35 -0.48 -1.52 5.67
C CYS A 35 -0.23 -0.23 6.45
N ARG A 36 0.72 0.60 5.98
CA ARG A 36 1.05 1.89 6.60
C ARG A 36 -0.10 2.89 6.54
N THR A 37 -0.90 2.84 5.47
CA THR A 37 -2.09 3.68 5.32
C THR A 37 -3.17 3.30 6.33
N VAL A 38 -3.42 2.00 6.53
CA VAL A 38 -4.36 1.50 7.55
C VAL A 38 -3.89 1.87 8.95
N ASP A 39 -2.60 1.71 9.25
CA ASP A 39 -2.03 2.09 10.55
C ASP A 39 -2.19 3.60 10.84
N THR A 40 -1.92 4.43 9.83
CA THR A 40 -2.16 5.89 9.93
C THR A 40 -3.64 6.20 10.15
N ALA A 41 -4.56 5.45 9.51
CA ALA A 41 -5.99 5.62 9.71
C ALA A 41 -6.45 5.18 11.11
N ILE A 42 -5.84 4.13 11.69
CA ILE A 42 -6.08 3.73 13.08
C ILE A 42 -5.74 4.89 14.03
N VAL A 43 -4.53 5.44 13.89
CA VAL A 43 -4.06 6.56 14.72
C VAL A 43 -4.94 7.79 14.50
N GLY A 44 -5.34 8.08 13.26
CA GLY A 44 -6.23 9.19 12.93
C GLY A 44 -7.63 9.04 13.54
N TYR A 45 -8.19 7.83 13.49
CA TYR A 45 -9.48 7.52 14.09
C TYR A 45 -9.43 7.68 15.62
N GLU A 46 -8.38 7.15 16.25
CA GLU A 46 -8.18 7.29 17.70
C GLU A 46 -8.00 8.76 18.10
N ALA A 47 -7.28 9.55 17.31
CA ALA A 47 -7.09 10.98 17.57
C ALA A 47 -8.40 11.79 17.49
N VAL A 48 -9.36 11.39 16.66
CA VAL A 48 -10.64 12.09 16.48
C VAL A 48 -11.73 11.58 17.41
N THR A 49 -11.80 10.27 17.63
CA THR A 49 -12.86 9.65 18.43
C THR A 49 -12.46 9.44 19.90
N GLY A 50 -11.16 9.45 20.20
CA GLY A 50 -10.61 9.07 21.50
C GLY A 50 -10.68 7.57 21.79
N VAL A 51 -11.07 6.75 20.81
CA VAL A 51 -11.24 5.30 20.95
C VAL A 51 -10.46 4.60 19.84
N GLN A 52 -9.76 3.53 20.20
CA GLN A 52 -9.05 2.72 19.22
C GLN A 52 -10.05 1.88 18.42
N PRO A 53 -9.98 1.89 17.08
CA PRO A 53 -10.88 1.09 16.24
C PRO A 53 -10.63 -0.40 16.49
N THR A 54 -11.70 -1.19 16.51
CA THR A 54 -11.64 -2.63 16.76
C THR A 54 -11.80 -3.43 15.48
N THR A 55 -12.37 -2.82 14.45
CA THR A 55 -12.65 -3.45 13.16
C THR A 55 -12.17 -2.58 12.01
N ILE A 56 -11.76 -3.23 10.91
CA ILE A 56 -11.33 -2.53 9.69
C ILE A 56 -12.47 -1.71 9.05
N GLY A 57 -13.73 -2.10 9.32
CA GLY A 57 -14.91 -1.42 8.81
C GLY A 57 -15.06 0.01 9.31
N GLU A 58 -14.60 0.30 10.53
CA GLU A 58 -14.60 1.65 11.13
C GLU A 58 -13.67 2.62 10.38
N LEU A 59 -12.68 2.09 9.66
CA LEU A 59 -11.69 2.87 8.91
C LEU A 59 -12.07 3.07 7.44
N ARG A 60 -13.20 2.54 6.97
CA ARG A 60 -13.60 2.61 5.55
C ARG A 60 -13.71 4.04 5.02
N GLU A 61 -14.13 4.99 5.84
CA GLU A 61 -14.24 6.40 5.43
C GLU A 61 -12.90 7.14 5.48
N TRP A 62 -11.90 6.56 6.13
CA TRP A 62 -10.58 7.15 6.37
C TRP A 62 -9.52 6.71 5.35
N VAL A 63 -9.73 5.56 4.71
CA VAL A 63 -8.81 4.99 3.73
C VAL A 63 -9.43 5.01 2.34
N ARG A 64 -8.71 5.55 1.36
CA ARG A 64 -9.09 5.42 -0.05
C ARG A 64 -8.47 4.16 -0.64
N GLY A 65 -9.25 3.07 -0.68
CA GLY A 65 -8.85 1.80 -1.27
C GLY A 65 -9.62 0.61 -0.70
N ASP A 66 -9.46 -0.57 -1.31
CA ASP A 66 -9.96 -1.80 -0.69
C ASP A 66 -8.98 -2.24 0.41
N ILE A 67 -9.48 -2.29 1.64
CA ILE A 67 -8.75 -2.75 2.82
C ILE A 67 -9.38 -4.03 3.38
N SER A 68 -10.20 -4.71 2.59
CA SER A 68 -10.98 -5.87 3.03
C SER A 68 -10.08 -7.07 3.41
N ALA A 69 -8.85 -7.09 2.90
CA ALA A 69 -7.82 -8.06 3.26
C ALA A 69 -7.09 -7.76 4.58
N TYR A 70 -7.36 -6.61 5.21
CA TYR A 70 -6.72 -6.18 6.45
C TYR A 70 -7.67 -6.31 7.64
N SER A 71 -7.08 -6.45 8.81
CA SER A 71 -7.77 -6.56 10.09
C SER A 71 -7.02 -5.75 11.14
N ILE A 72 -7.67 -5.50 12.28
CA ILE A 72 -7.03 -4.79 13.39
C ILE A 72 -6.75 -5.80 14.49
N LYS A 73 -5.50 -5.85 14.95
CA LYS A 73 -5.08 -6.72 16.05
C LYS A 73 -4.28 -5.91 17.05
N ASN A 74 -4.74 -5.87 18.30
CA ASN A 74 -4.12 -5.07 19.38
C ASN A 74 -3.88 -3.60 18.99
N GLY A 75 -4.82 -2.99 18.25
CA GLY A 75 -4.69 -1.59 17.83
C GLY A 75 -3.75 -1.34 16.67
N MET A 76 -3.32 -2.37 15.95
CA MET A 76 -2.41 -2.25 14.80
C MET A 76 -3.01 -2.91 13.56
N ALA A 77 -2.60 -2.43 12.39
CA ALA A 77 -2.94 -3.06 11.12
C ALA A 77 -2.31 -4.46 11.03
N PHE A 78 -3.11 -5.46 10.63
CA PHE A 78 -2.69 -6.84 10.41
C PHE A 78 -3.21 -7.32 9.05
N GLY A 79 -2.33 -7.80 8.18
CA GLY A 79 -2.67 -8.16 6.80
C GLY A 79 -1.44 -8.16 5.89
N PRO A 80 -1.60 -8.21 4.56
CA PRO A 80 -0.49 -8.24 3.61
C PRO A 80 0.49 -7.08 3.82
N GLY A 81 1.79 -7.35 3.94
CA GLY A 81 2.80 -6.31 4.15
C GLY A 81 2.85 -5.73 5.57
N CYS A 82 1.95 -6.18 6.46
CA CYS A 82 2.09 -6.26 7.90
C CYS A 82 2.34 -7.74 8.31
#